data_AF-A0A961ZV29-F1
#
_entry.id   AF-A0A961ZV29-F1
#
_cell.length_a   1.000
_cell.length_b   1.000
_cell.length_c   1.000
_cell.angle_alpha   90.00
_cell.angle_beta   90.00
_cell.angle_gamma   90.00
#
_symmetry.space_group_name_H-M   'P 1'
#
loop_
_entity.id
_entity.type
_entity.pdbx_description
1 polymer ?
#
loop_
_entity_poly.entity_id
_entity_poly.type
_entity_poly.pdbx_seq_one_letter_code
_entity_poly.pdbx_strand_id
1 'polypeptide(L)'
;MRIFRQTIGLTVAALLVAAPVSAGAGTAQFRSAEDALQQGIGAYTGGYYEMAIPALEVAAAKNLFLARYYLARIYADNQSAHTDHAKAYFLYQQLANDYADVDPDDDRRAPFVAKALTALAGYVRRGLPELGLKPNAKRAGEYLHHAAIFFNDEDAQFELAKLQLHGDGVPSDVANGKHWLAILSQSGHAGAQAFLADLYWRGKFMDKDQVRALALISVAVKNAPTSERVWIEDIYQNIYCGASQGVRKQVGGMVAQWDSRYGRPPAADQGAGLDLLSVRPERACANGESVPLDFGISPDRMPIIADNPTHEPATREAATPAVGFVHSDVGSVRGVPSVVRSDRAADAGSESDGGTLLRPDPNAVRNIGASDTAARNR
;
A
#
# COMPACT_ATOMS: atom_id res chain seq x y z
N MET A 1 62.53 75.16 -30.88
CA MET A 1 62.67 73.88 -30.15
C MET A 1 61.39 73.64 -29.35
N ARG A 2 61.01 72.37 -29.10
CA ARG A 2 59.86 72.02 -28.24
C ARG A 2 60.36 71.75 -26.82
N ILE A 3 59.62 72.19 -25.81
CA ILE A 3 59.78 71.70 -24.43
C ILE A 3 58.40 71.23 -23.95
N PHE A 4 58.29 69.94 -23.65
CA PHE A 4 57.11 69.30 -23.08
C PHE A 4 57.24 69.29 -21.55
N ARG A 5 56.11 69.43 -20.85
CA ARG A 5 55.78 68.59 -19.69
C ARG A 5 54.27 68.66 -19.42
N GLN A 6 53.60 67.52 -19.59
CA GLN A 6 52.17 67.36 -19.36
C GLN A 6 51.91 66.85 -17.93
N THR A 7 50.70 67.07 -17.44
CA THR A 7 50.22 66.56 -16.15
C THR A 7 49.98 65.05 -16.19
N ILE A 8 50.25 64.37 -15.08
CA ILE A 8 50.01 62.93 -14.93
C ILE A 8 48.56 62.73 -14.43
N GLY A 9 47.70 62.17 -15.27
CA GLY A 9 46.38 61.66 -14.86
C GLY A 9 46.47 60.18 -14.52
N LEU A 10 46.15 59.81 -13.29
CA LEU A 10 46.10 58.42 -12.83
C LEU A 10 44.69 57.84 -13.04
N THR A 11 44.48 57.14 -14.16
CA THR A 11 43.27 56.35 -14.41
C THR A 11 43.52 54.90 -14.04
N VAL A 12 42.97 54.44 -12.91
CA VAL A 12 43.01 53.03 -12.51
C VAL A 12 41.98 52.24 -13.32
N ALA A 13 42.43 51.58 -14.38
CA ALA A 13 41.59 50.67 -15.17
C ALA A 13 41.46 49.31 -14.47
N ALA A 14 40.35 49.09 -13.76
CA ALA A 14 40.05 47.80 -13.15
C ALA A 14 39.64 46.77 -14.22
N LEU A 15 40.53 45.84 -14.55
CA LEU A 15 40.19 44.69 -15.40
C LEU A 15 39.31 43.70 -14.61
N LEU A 16 37.99 43.82 -14.80
CA LEU A 16 37.05 42.76 -14.43
C LEU A 16 37.19 41.60 -15.42
N VAL A 17 38.07 40.65 -15.10
CA VAL A 17 38.14 39.35 -15.80
C VAL A 17 36.90 38.54 -15.39
N ALA A 18 35.86 38.63 -16.20
CA ALA A 18 34.66 37.81 -16.06
C ALA A 18 34.98 36.35 -16.43
N ALA A 19 35.47 35.59 -15.46
CA ALA A 19 35.56 34.14 -15.59
C ALA A 19 34.15 33.56 -15.79
N PRO A 20 33.92 32.70 -16.80
CA PRO A 20 32.64 32.05 -16.96
C PRO A 20 32.43 31.08 -15.80
N VAL A 21 31.53 31.43 -14.88
CA VAL A 21 31.03 30.49 -13.87
C VAL A 21 30.14 29.49 -14.58
N SER A 22 30.77 28.49 -15.19
CA SER A 22 30.12 27.29 -15.68
C SER A 22 29.50 26.60 -14.47
N ALA A 23 28.20 26.81 -14.27
CA ALA A 23 27.39 26.09 -13.29
C ALA A 23 27.23 24.64 -13.74
N GLY A 24 28.33 23.87 -13.63
CA GLY A 24 28.32 22.44 -13.83
C GLY A 24 27.43 21.82 -12.76
N ALA A 25 26.26 21.32 -13.17
CA ALA A 25 25.48 20.41 -12.36
C ALA A 25 26.36 19.18 -12.10
N GLY A 26 26.98 19.14 -10.91
CA GLY A 26 27.90 18.08 -10.52
C GLY A 26 27.15 16.76 -10.50
N THR A 27 27.44 15.89 -11.47
CA THR A 27 26.86 14.55 -11.54
C THR A 27 27.10 13.83 -10.22
N ALA A 28 26.03 13.55 -9.47
CA ALA A 28 26.13 12.98 -8.13
C ALA A 28 26.96 11.68 -8.16
N GLN A 29 28.10 11.69 -7.45
CA GLN A 29 29.12 10.66 -7.59
C GLN A 29 28.93 9.54 -6.55
N PHE A 30 28.02 8.62 -6.86
CA PHE A 30 27.75 7.42 -6.06
C PHE A 30 28.91 6.41 -6.13
N ARG A 31 29.09 5.60 -5.09
CA ARG A 31 30.17 4.61 -4.98
C ARG A 31 29.89 3.35 -5.79
N SER A 32 28.62 2.98 -5.92
CA SER A 32 28.12 1.90 -6.77
C SER A 32 26.66 2.16 -7.16
N ALA A 33 26.06 1.25 -7.94
CA ALA A 33 24.65 1.34 -8.31
C ALA A 33 23.71 1.02 -7.13
N GLU A 34 24.15 0.14 -6.24
CA GLU A 34 23.46 -0.29 -5.03
C GLU A 34 23.51 0.80 -3.97
N ASP A 35 24.64 1.51 -3.85
CA ASP A 35 24.79 2.74 -3.06
C ASP A 35 23.86 3.85 -3.59
N ALA A 36 23.81 4.07 -4.91
CA ALA A 36 22.88 4.99 -5.54
C ALA A 36 21.41 4.61 -5.28
N LEU A 37 21.07 3.31 -5.35
CA LEU A 37 19.74 2.80 -5.04
C LEU A 37 19.37 3.03 -3.56
N GLN A 38 20.28 2.72 -2.63
CA GLN A 38 20.03 2.89 -1.20
C GLN A 38 19.82 4.37 -0.84
N GLN A 39 20.67 5.26 -1.37
CA GLN A 39 20.53 6.71 -1.18
C GLN A 39 19.25 7.24 -1.84
N GLY A 40 18.92 6.77 -3.04
CA GLY A 40 17.72 7.15 -3.78
C GLY A 40 16.41 6.74 -3.09
N ILE A 41 16.35 5.52 -2.55
CA ILE A 41 15.21 5.06 -1.75
C ILE A 41 15.12 5.86 -0.43
N GLY A 42 16.24 6.10 0.25
CA GLY A 42 16.26 6.91 1.47
C GLY A 42 15.75 8.34 1.25
N ALA A 43 16.22 9.00 0.19
CA ALA A 43 15.75 10.31 -0.22
C ALA A 43 14.25 10.30 -0.61
N TYR A 44 13.81 9.25 -1.32
CA TYR A 44 12.40 9.06 -1.66
C TYR A 44 11.52 8.97 -0.41
N THR A 45 11.90 8.17 0.59
CA THR A 45 11.18 8.04 1.88
C THR A 45 11.26 9.29 2.77
N GLY A 46 12.06 10.28 2.40
CA GLY A 46 12.08 11.61 3.03
C GLY A 46 11.29 12.68 2.26
N GLY A 47 10.71 12.34 1.10
CA GLY A 47 10.09 13.31 0.18
C GLY A 47 11.09 14.15 -0.62
N TYR A 48 12.40 13.87 -0.54
CA TYR A 48 13.47 14.63 -1.19
C TYR A 48 13.66 14.19 -2.65
N TYR A 49 12.63 14.36 -3.48
CA TYR A 49 12.60 13.88 -4.86
C TYR A 49 13.76 14.42 -5.72
N GLU A 50 14.17 15.68 -5.53
CA GLU A 50 15.37 16.29 -6.16
C GLU A 50 16.68 15.51 -5.91
N MET A 51 16.80 14.84 -4.77
CA MET A 51 17.94 13.98 -4.44
C MET A 51 17.68 12.52 -4.86
N ALA A 52 16.43 12.06 -4.81
CA ALA A 52 16.06 10.70 -5.15
C ALA A 52 16.20 10.41 -6.65
N ILE A 53 15.69 11.30 -7.53
CA ILE A 53 15.68 11.10 -8.99
C ILE A 53 17.08 10.78 -9.54
N PRO A 54 18.12 11.62 -9.39
CA PRO A 54 19.44 11.34 -10.00
C PRO A 54 20.11 10.08 -9.41
N ALA A 55 19.84 9.73 -8.16
CA ALA A 55 20.35 8.52 -7.54
C ALA A 55 19.66 7.25 -8.10
N LEU A 56 18.34 7.30 -8.22
CA LEU A 56 17.55 6.22 -8.81
C LEU A 56 17.79 6.09 -10.32
N GLU A 57 18.08 7.17 -11.06
CA GLU A 57 18.45 7.11 -12.48
C GLU A 57 19.78 6.38 -12.69
N VAL A 58 20.80 6.64 -11.87
CA VAL A 58 22.07 5.90 -11.91
C VAL A 58 21.87 4.42 -11.60
N ALA A 59 21.02 4.08 -10.63
CA ALA A 59 20.66 2.70 -10.30
C ALA A 59 19.84 2.02 -11.42
N ALA A 60 18.89 2.73 -12.02
CA ALA A 60 18.04 2.23 -13.11
C ALA A 60 18.84 1.99 -14.40
N ALA A 61 19.85 2.81 -14.69
CA ALA A 61 20.81 2.62 -15.77
C ALA A 61 21.70 1.36 -15.59
N LYS A 62 21.67 0.73 -14.41
CA LYS A 62 22.28 -0.58 -14.13
C LYS A 62 21.24 -1.71 -13.96
N ASN A 63 20.00 -1.46 -14.41
CA ASN A 63 18.87 -2.39 -14.38
C ASN A 63 18.47 -2.87 -12.96
N LEU A 64 18.77 -2.09 -11.92
CA LEU A 64 18.29 -2.40 -10.57
C LEU A 64 16.77 -2.20 -10.50
N PHE A 65 16.03 -3.31 -10.36
CA PHE A 65 14.56 -3.37 -10.41
C PHE A 65 13.85 -2.27 -9.62
N LEU A 66 14.18 -2.13 -8.33
CA LEU A 66 13.54 -1.15 -7.44
C LEU A 66 13.76 0.30 -7.91
N ALA A 67 14.87 0.60 -8.59
CA ALA A 67 15.17 1.95 -9.06
C ALA A 67 14.11 2.45 -10.04
N ARG A 68 13.75 1.60 -11.02
CA ARG A 68 12.68 1.88 -11.99
C ARG A 68 11.33 2.03 -11.31
N TYR A 69 11.03 1.22 -10.30
CA TYR A 69 9.77 1.27 -9.55
C TYR A 69 9.62 2.56 -8.74
N TYR A 70 10.66 2.98 -8.01
CA TYR A 70 10.60 4.22 -7.24
C TYR A 70 10.60 5.47 -8.15
N LEU A 71 11.31 5.47 -9.28
CA LEU A 71 11.14 6.51 -10.31
C LEU A 71 9.69 6.56 -10.83
N ALA A 72 9.09 5.40 -11.14
CA ALA A 72 7.70 5.33 -11.58
C ALA A 72 6.72 5.87 -10.54
N ARG A 73 6.99 5.69 -9.23
CA ARG A 73 6.21 6.31 -8.15
C ARG A 73 6.38 7.84 -8.08
N ILE A 74 7.61 8.36 -8.18
CA ILE A 74 7.87 9.82 -8.18
C ILE A 74 7.14 10.49 -9.36
N TYR A 75 7.26 9.92 -10.56
CA TYR A 75 6.63 10.45 -11.77
C TYR A 75 5.09 10.26 -11.78
N ALA A 76 4.54 9.33 -11.00
CA ALA A 76 3.09 9.10 -10.88
C ALA A 76 2.40 9.97 -9.82
N ASP A 77 3.15 10.60 -8.93
CA ASP A 77 2.61 11.41 -7.83
C ASP A 77 2.00 12.72 -8.36
N ASN A 78 0.67 12.83 -8.27
CA ASN A 78 -0.09 14.00 -8.73
C ASN A 78 0.20 15.29 -7.93
N GLN A 79 0.86 15.19 -6.77
CA GLN A 79 1.15 16.31 -5.88
C GLN A 79 2.62 16.78 -5.99
N SER A 80 3.41 16.11 -6.82
CA SER A 80 4.84 16.33 -7.00
C SER A 80 5.15 17.44 -8.01
N ALA A 81 6.20 18.23 -7.76
CA ALA A 81 6.77 19.11 -8.79
C ALA A 81 7.38 18.32 -9.98
N HIS A 82 7.55 17.00 -9.83
CA HIS A 82 8.10 16.09 -10.83
C HIS A 82 7.05 15.18 -11.47
N THR A 83 5.75 15.50 -11.42
CA THR A 83 4.71 14.68 -12.08
C THR A 83 5.00 14.53 -13.58
N ASP A 84 5.11 13.29 -14.06
CA ASP A 84 5.33 12.94 -15.46
C ASP A 84 4.66 11.59 -15.75
N HIS A 85 3.35 11.64 -15.99
CA HIS A 85 2.55 10.43 -16.18
C HIS A 85 2.99 9.60 -17.39
N ALA A 86 3.53 10.24 -18.43
CA ALA A 86 4.17 9.56 -19.56
C ALA A 86 5.36 8.68 -19.12
N LYS A 87 6.34 9.25 -18.40
CA LYS A 87 7.47 8.48 -17.86
C LYS A 87 7.00 7.39 -16.88
N ALA A 88 6.07 7.71 -15.98
CA ALA A 88 5.51 6.74 -15.05
C ALA A 88 4.88 5.55 -15.78
N TYR A 89 4.04 5.82 -16.79
CA TYR A 89 3.41 4.80 -17.63
C TYR A 89 4.44 3.90 -18.32
N PHE A 90 5.47 4.47 -18.93
CA PHE A 90 6.52 3.68 -19.59
C PHE A 90 7.34 2.84 -18.61
N LEU A 91 7.70 3.37 -17.43
CA LEU A 91 8.45 2.64 -16.42
C LEU A 91 7.63 1.49 -15.81
N TYR A 92 6.35 1.72 -15.48
CA TYR A 92 5.47 0.63 -15.05
C TYR A 92 5.23 -0.40 -16.16
N GLN A 93 5.13 0.03 -17.43
CA GLN A 93 4.99 -0.88 -18.57
C GLN A 93 6.25 -1.75 -18.76
N GLN A 94 7.45 -1.19 -18.60
CA GLN A 94 8.69 -1.97 -18.57
C GLN A 94 8.70 -2.96 -17.40
N LEU A 95 8.34 -2.53 -16.18
CA LEU A 95 8.27 -3.43 -15.02
C LEU A 95 7.26 -4.57 -15.20
N ALA A 96 6.10 -4.28 -15.79
CA ALA A 96 5.08 -5.29 -16.08
C ALA A 96 5.47 -6.23 -17.22
N ASN A 97 6.24 -5.77 -18.21
CA ASN A 97 6.70 -6.61 -19.34
C ASN A 97 7.93 -7.47 -18.97
N ASP A 98 8.90 -6.88 -18.26
CA ASP A 98 10.18 -7.53 -17.92
C ASP A 98 10.02 -8.59 -16.81
N TYR A 99 8.93 -8.55 -16.04
CA TYR A 99 8.72 -9.35 -14.82
C TYR A 99 7.28 -9.86 -14.66
N ALA A 100 6.52 -10.03 -15.76
CA ALA A 100 5.12 -10.49 -15.73
C ALA A 100 4.92 -11.86 -15.04
N ASP A 101 5.96 -12.70 -15.11
CA ASP A 101 5.98 -14.12 -14.81
C ASP A 101 6.82 -14.48 -13.56
N VAL A 102 7.20 -13.48 -12.75
CA VAL A 102 7.87 -13.74 -11.47
C VAL A 102 6.95 -14.51 -10.51
N ASP A 103 7.52 -15.44 -9.75
CA ASP A 103 6.78 -16.27 -8.82
C ASP A 103 6.15 -15.42 -7.69
N PRO A 104 4.82 -15.45 -7.49
CA PRO A 104 4.16 -14.65 -6.46
C PRO A 104 4.55 -14.99 -5.03
N ASP A 105 4.93 -16.24 -4.75
CA ASP A 105 5.21 -16.73 -3.40
C ASP A 105 6.71 -16.63 -3.07
N ASP A 106 7.59 -16.94 -4.03
CA ASP A 106 9.06 -16.96 -3.83
C ASP A 106 9.78 -15.64 -4.22
N ASP A 107 9.24 -14.83 -5.15
CA ASP A 107 9.95 -13.64 -5.66
C ASP A 107 9.61 -12.35 -4.91
N ARG A 108 10.62 -11.79 -4.24
CA ARG A 108 10.54 -10.49 -3.52
C ARG A 108 10.14 -9.30 -4.41
N ARG A 109 10.18 -9.44 -5.74
CA ARG A 109 9.72 -8.45 -6.72
C ARG A 109 8.21 -8.48 -6.94
N ALA A 110 7.54 -9.61 -6.70
CA ALA A 110 6.13 -9.81 -7.04
C ALA A 110 5.18 -8.72 -6.51
N PRO A 111 5.26 -8.25 -5.24
CA PRO A 111 4.39 -7.18 -4.74
C PRO A 111 4.56 -5.84 -5.48
N PHE A 112 5.76 -5.57 -6.00
CA PHE A 112 6.07 -4.36 -6.75
C PHE A 112 5.61 -4.47 -8.22
N VAL A 113 5.70 -5.66 -8.82
CA VAL A 113 5.12 -5.95 -10.14
C VAL A 113 3.59 -5.83 -10.09
N ALA A 114 2.97 -6.37 -9.05
CA ALA A 114 1.53 -6.27 -8.83
C ALA A 114 1.08 -4.80 -8.77
N LYS A 115 1.74 -3.97 -7.97
CA LYS A 115 1.42 -2.53 -7.88
C LYS A 115 1.73 -1.75 -9.16
N ALA A 116 2.72 -2.19 -9.96
CA ALA A 116 2.93 -1.65 -11.31
C ALA A 116 1.77 -1.99 -12.26
N LEU A 117 1.23 -3.21 -12.21
CA LEU A 117 0.04 -3.62 -12.98
C LEU A 117 -1.21 -2.84 -12.53
N THR A 118 -1.42 -2.66 -11.22
CA THR A 118 -2.51 -1.85 -10.64
C THR A 118 -2.42 -0.38 -11.10
N ALA A 119 -1.21 0.21 -11.11
CA ALA A 119 -0.97 1.55 -11.64
C ALA A 119 -1.23 1.64 -13.16
N LEU A 120 -0.78 0.67 -13.95
CA LEU A 120 -1.06 0.58 -15.39
C LEU A 120 -2.55 0.49 -15.68
N ALA A 121 -3.31 -0.28 -14.90
CA ALA A 121 -4.76 -0.34 -15.03
C ALA A 121 -5.40 1.05 -14.81
N GLY A 122 -4.92 1.80 -13.81
CA GLY A 122 -5.34 3.17 -13.56
C GLY A 122 -5.14 4.10 -14.77
N TYR A 123 -3.95 4.05 -15.40
CA TYR A 123 -3.66 4.82 -16.61
C TYR A 123 -4.47 4.35 -17.82
N VAL A 124 -4.51 3.03 -18.09
CA VAL A 124 -5.20 2.48 -19.27
C VAL A 124 -6.72 2.65 -19.17
N ARG A 125 -7.31 2.62 -17.97
CA ARG A 125 -8.75 2.89 -17.78
C ARG A 125 -9.12 4.34 -18.08
N ARG A 126 -8.28 5.30 -17.64
CA ARG A 126 -8.51 6.74 -17.87
C ARG A 126 -8.07 7.21 -19.27
N GLY A 127 -7.17 6.47 -19.92
CA GLY A 127 -6.37 6.99 -21.03
C GLY A 127 -5.28 7.95 -20.53
N LEU A 128 -4.35 8.30 -21.42
CA LEU A 128 -3.28 9.27 -21.16
C LEU A 128 -3.05 10.14 -22.41
N PRO A 129 -3.67 11.34 -22.48
CA PRO A 129 -3.70 12.15 -23.70
C PRO A 129 -2.33 12.56 -24.25
N GLU A 130 -1.32 12.80 -23.41
CA GLU A 130 0.01 13.19 -23.90
C GLU A 130 0.74 12.09 -24.68
N LEU A 131 0.35 10.82 -24.49
CA LEU A 131 0.82 9.68 -25.28
C LEU A 131 -0.15 9.26 -26.40
N GLY A 132 -1.28 9.97 -26.56
CA GLY A 132 -2.39 9.53 -27.41
C GLY A 132 -3.07 8.24 -26.94
N LEU A 133 -2.80 7.78 -25.72
CA LEU A 133 -3.32 6.54 -25.15
C LEU A 133 -4.83 6.70 -24.89
N LYS A 134 -5.66 6.04 -25.70
CA LYS A 134 -7.12 6.08 -25.55
C LYS A 134 -7.58 5.24 -24.34
N PRO A 135 -8.65 5.64 -23.63
CA PRO A 135 -9.24 4.85 -22.56
C PRO A 135 -9.61 3.44 -23.01
N ASN A 136 -9.30 2.43 -22.20
CA ASN A 136 -9.63 1.03 -22.46
C ASN A 136 -9.89 0.29 -21.14
N ALA A 137 -11.13 0.34 -20.67
CA ALA A 137 -11.56 -0.31 -19.44
C ALA A 137 -11.35 -1.84 -19.46
N LYS A 138 -11.51 -2.51 -20.61
CA LYS A 138 -11.29 -3.96 -20.74
C LYS A 138 -9.85 -4.35 -20.41
N ARG A 139 -8.88 -3.64 -21.00
CA ARG A 139 -7.45 -3.88 -20.73
C ARG A 139 -7.03 -3.48 -19.31
N ALA A 140 -7.69 -2.49 -18.71
CA ALA A 140 -7.52 -2.22 -17.29
C ALA A 140 -8.06 -3.35 -16.40
N GLY A 141 -9.23 -3.92 -16.74
CA GLY A 141 -9.78 -5.10 -16.08
C GLY A 141 -8.87 -6.33 -16.19
N GLU A 142 -8.22 -6.53 -17.34
CA GLU A 142 -7.21 -7.59 -17.56
C GLU A 142 -6.00 -7.41 -16.63
N TYR A 143 -5.45 -6.19 -16.54
CA TYR A 143 -4.33 -5.89 -15.63
C TYR A 143 -4.71 -6.05 -14.14
N LEU A 144 -5.90 -5.58 -13.75
CA LEU A 144 -6.40 -5.76 -12.37
C LEU A 144 -6.66 -7.21 -12.03
N HIS A 145 -7.25 -8.00 -12.94
CA HIS A 145 -7.45 -9.43 -12.73
C HIS A 145 -6.11 -10.16 -12.55
N HIS A 146 -5.06 -9.76 -13.28
CA HIS A 146 -3.74 -10.36 -13.10
C HIS A 146 -3.17 -10.03 -11.70
N ALA A 147 -3.11 -8.75 -11.33
CA ALA A 147 -2.60 -8.33 -10.03
C ALA A 147 -3.42 -8.88 -8.84
N ALA A 148 -4.76 -8.92 -8.97
CA ALA A 148 -5.67 -9.37 -7.93
C ALA A 148 -5.66 -10.89 -7.68
N ILE A 149 -5.51 -11.70 -8.74
CA ILE A 149 -5.67 -13.16 -8.67
C ILE A 149 -4.34 -13.91 -8.72
N PHE A 150 -3.35 -13.45 -9.49
CA PHE A 150 -2.03 -14.09 -9.55
C PHE A 150 -1.10 -13.56 -8.46
N PHE A 151 -1.05 -12.24 -8.26
CA PHE A 151 -0.18 -11.61 -7.26
C PHE A 151 -0.86 -11.27 -5.91
N ASN A 152 -2.15 -11.57 -5.75
CA ASN A 152 -2.93 -11.34 -4.53
C ASN A 152 -2.85 -9.88 -3.99
N ASP A 153 -2.74 -8.88 -4.87
CA ASP A 153 -2.64 -7.47 -4.50
C ASP A 153 -3.98 -6.91 -4.01
N GLU A 154 -4.05 -6.51 -2.74
CA GLU A 154 -5.28 -6.01 -2.12
C GLU A 154 -5.85 -4.77 -2.85
N ASP A 155 -4.98 -3.87 -3.34
CA ASP A 155 -5.38 -2.68 -4.10
C ASP A 155 -6.02 -3.07 -5.44
N ALA A 156 -5.44 -4.07 -6.13
CA ALA A 156 -6.01 -4.63 -7.36
C ALA A 156 -7.36 -5.33 -7.11
N GLN A 157 -7.49 -6.09 -6.03
CA GLN A 157 -8.74 -6.74 -5.64
C GLN A 157 -9.84 -5.70 -5.35
N PHE A 158 -9.48 -4.59 -4.69
CA PHE A 158 -10.37 -3.47 -4.43
C PHE A 158 -10.87 -2.79 -5.72
N GLU A 159 -9.97 -2.43 -6.65
CA GLU A 159 -10.37 -1.83 -7.92
C GLU A 159 -11.14 -2.83 -8.81
N LEU A 160 -10.76 -4.10 -8.86
CA LEU A 160 -11.48 -5.14 -9.61
C LEU A 160 -12.91 -5.32 -9.09
N ALA A 161 -13.11 -5.34 -7.77
CA ALA A 161 -14.42 -5.41 -7.15
C ALA A 161 -15.31 -4.20 -7.53
N LYS A 162 -14.72 -2.99 -7.60
CA LYS A 162 -15.41 -1.78 -8.07
C LYS A 162 -15.82 -1.88 -9.55
N LEU A 163 -14.98 -2.46 -10.41
CA LEU A 163 -15.34 -2.71 -11.81
C LEU A 163 -16.45 -3.76 -11.94
N GLN A 164 -16.38 -4.87 -11.18
CA GLN A 164 -17.42 -5.91 -11.16
C GLN A 164 -18.79 -5.37 -10.71
N LEU A 165 -18.82 -4.47 -9.72
CA LEU A 165 -20.05 -3.80 -9.28
C LEU A 165 -20.68 -2.89 -10.36
N HIS A 166 -19.96 -2.52 -11.42
CA HIS A 166 -20.40 -1.54 -12.42
C HIS A 166 -20.42 -2.07 -13.86
N GLY A 167 -19.78 -3.20 -14.15
CA GLY A 167 -19.62 -3.71 -15.51
C GLY A 167 -18.65 -2.87 -16.36
N ASP A 168 -17.78 -2.07 -15.73
CA ASP A 168 -16.83 -1.21 -16.44
C ASP A 168 -15.61 -2.03 -16.89
N GLY A 169 -15.58 -2.41 -18.17
CA GLY A 169 -14.49 -3.19 -18.78
C GLY A 169 -14.50 -4.69 -18.48
N VAL A 170 -15.08 -5.11 -17.35
CA VAL A 170 -15.29 -6.51 -16.95
C VAL A 170 -16.77 -6.87 -16.94
N PRO A 171 -17.17 -8.16 -17.05
CA PRO A 171 -18.54 -8.58 -16.78
C PRO A 171 -18.98 -8.14 -15.38
N SER A 172 -20.23 -7.67 -15.23
CA SER A 172 -20.71 -7.27 -13.92
C SER A 172 -21.04 -8.48 -13.04
N ASP A 173 -20.43 -8.54 -11.86
CA ASP A 173 -20.75 -9.47 -10.80
C ASP A 173 -20.91 -8.72 -9.48
N VAL A 174 -22.15 -8.37 -9.17
CA VAL A 174 -22.51 -7.62 -7.97
C VAL A 174 -22.41 -8.48 -6.70
N ALA A 175 -22.42 -9.82 -6.81
CA ALA A 175 -22.26 -10.70 -5.66
C ALA A 175 -20.78 -10.81 -5.28
N ASN A 176 -19.91 -11.13 -6.23
CA ASN A 176 -18.47 -11.24 -6.04
C ASN A 176 -17.84 -9.89 -5.65
N GLY A 177 -18.22 -8.79 -6.31
CA GLY A 177 -17.74 -7.46 -5.96
C GLY A 177 -18.08 -7.04 -4.51
N LYS A 178 -19.27 -7.40 -4.01
CA LYS A 178 -19.60 -7.21 -2.57
C LYS A 178 -18.80 -8.15 -1.65
N HIS A 179 -18.52 -9.37 -2.08
CA HIS A 179 -17.76 -10.35 -1.31
C HIS A 179 -16.30 -9.91 -1.11
N TRP A 180 -15.61 -9.51 -2.17
CA TRP A 180 -14.24 -8.98 -2.09
C TRP A 180 -14.15 -7.72 -1.22
N LEU A 181 -15.06 -6.76 -1.39
CA LEU A 181 -15.14 -5.60 -0.50
C LEU A 181 -15.33 -5.99 0.98
N ALA A 182 -16.14 -7.01 1.26
CA ALA A 182 -16.33 -7.49 2.63
C ALA A 182 -15.09 -8.20 3.20
N ILE A 183 -14.31 -8.91 2.38
CA ILE A 183 -13.04 -9.55 2.80
C ILE A 183 -11.98 -8.47 3.08
N LEU A 184 -11.74 -7.57 2.11
CA LEU A 184 -10.77 -6.48 2.24
C LEU A 184 -11.12 -5.51 3.37
N SER A 185 -12.43 -5.29 3.59
CA SER A 185 -12.94 -4.54 4.74
C SER A 185 -12.58 -5.19 6.09
N GLN A 186 -12.33 -6.50 6.13
CA GLN A 186 -11.91 -7.25 7.32
C GLN A 186 -10.38 -7.38 7.42
N SER A 187 -9.62 -7.33 6.32
CA SER A 187 -8.14 -7.27 6.34
C SER A 187 -7.57 -5.89 6.73
N GLY A 188 -8.45 -4.90 6.95
CA GLY A 188 -8.10 -3.53 7.31
C GLY A 188 -7.77 -2.61 6.13
N HIS A 189 -8.11 -3.00 4.90
CA HIS A 189 -7.91 -2.17 3.72
C HIS A 189 -8.87 -0.95 3.74
N ALA A 190 -8.34 0.22 4.10
CA ALA A 190 -9.10 1.46 4.28
C ALA A 190 -10.02 1.82 3.10
N GLY A 191 -9.54 1.69 1.86
CA GLY A 191 -10.35 1.97 0.66
C GLY A 191 -11.61 1.09 0.54
N ALA A 192 -11.48 -0.23 0.70
CA ALA A 192 -12.60 -1.16 0.75
C ALA A 192 -13.55 -0.88 1.92
N GLN A 193 -13.04 -0.55 3.11
CA GLN A 193 -13.87 -0.14 4.26
C GLN A 193 -14.68 1.12 3.92
N ALA A 194 -14.04 2.16 3.37
CA ALA A 194 -14.69 3.41 3.00
C ALA A 194 -15.72 3.26 1.87
N PHE A 195 -15.41 2.47 0.85
CA PHE A 195 -16.32 2.21 -0.26
C PHE A 195 -17.52 1.36 0.18
N LEU A 196 -17.30 0.32 1.00
CA LEU A 196 -18.38 -0.48 1.59
C LEU A 196 -19.28 0.35 2.51
N ALA A 197 -18.71 1.30 3.26
CA ALA A 197 -19.48 2.27 4.05
C ALA A 197 -20.38 3.14 3.17
N ASP A 198 -19.88 3.62 2.03
CA ASP A 198 -20.65 4.40 1.07
C ASP A 198 -21.80 3.60 0.43
N LEU A 199 -21.57 2.30 0.12
CA LEU A 199 -22.63 1.41 -0.36
C LEU A 199 -23.75 1.23 0.68
N TYR A 200 -23.40 0.96 1.94
CA TYR A 200 -24.35 0.89 3.06
C TYR A 200 -25.07 2.23 3.31
N TRP A 201 -24.39 3.38 3.11
CA TRP A 201 -24.97 4.70 3.31
C TRP A 201 -26.03 5.06 2.26
N ARG A 202 -25.72 4.76 0.98
CA ARG A 202 -26.58 5.04 -0.17
C ARG A 202 -27.66 3.98 -0.40
N GLY A 203 -27.49 2.77 0.13
CA GLY A 203 -28.33 1.62 -0.21
C GLY A 203 -28.06 1.12 -1.63
N LYS A 204 -26.80 1.16 -2.08
CA LYS A 204 -26.41 0.81 -3.46
C LYS A 204 -25.91 -0.64 -3.49
N PHE A 205 -26.60 -1.50 -4.25
CA PHE A 205 -26.39 -2.97 -4.33
C PHE A 205 -26.63 -3.77 -3.05
N MET A 206 -26.98 -3.11 -1.94
CA MET A 206 -27.27 -3.69 -0.63
C MET A 206 -28.24 -2.79 0.11
N ASP A 207 -28.93 -3.32 1.11
CA ASP A 207 -29.84 -2.53 1.95
C ASP A 207 -29.10 -1.43 2.72
N LYS A 208 -29.80 -0.33 2.99
CA LYS A 208 -29.24 0.83 3.68
C LYS A 208 -29.10 0.56 5.19
N ASP A 209 -27.86 0.58 5.69
CA ASP A 209 -27.54 0.47 7.11
C ASP A 209 -26.65 1.65 7.53
N GLN A 210 -27.27 2.68 8.12
CA GLN A 210 -26.57 3.89 8.53
C GLN A 210 -25.61 3.67 9.73
N VAL A 211 -25.85 2.63 10.54
CA VAL A 211 -25.01 2.32 11.71
C VAL A 211 -23.74 1.63 11.24
N ARG A 212 -23.84 0.62 10.36
CA ARG A 212 -22.65 0.00 9.73
C ARG A 212 -21.89 0.97 8.86
N ALA A 213 -22.58 1.81 8.07
CA ALA A 213 -21.94 2.81 7.24
C ALA A 213 -21.05 3.75 8.07
N LEU A 214 -21.62 4.37 9.12
CA LEU A 214 -20.86 5.28 9.97
C LEU A 214 -19.77 4.54 10.78
N ALA A 215 -20.06 3.36 11.33
CA ALA A 215 -19.06 2.59 12.09
C ALA A 215 -17.88 2.11 11.22
N LEU A 216 -18.12 1.78 9.95
CA LEU A 216 -17.07 1.30 9.05
C LEU A 216 -16.15 2.42 8.56
N ILE A 217 -16.73 3.57 8.17
CA ILE A 217 -15.93 4.71 7.73
C ILE A 217 -15.10 5.30 8.87
N SER A 218 -15.57 5.23 10.12
CA SER A 218 -14.77 5.59 11.31
C SER A 218 -13.46 4.80 11.40
N VAL A 219 -13.51 3.48 11.14
CA VAL A 219 -12.30 2.63 11.13
C VAL A 219 -11.47 2.88 9.88
N ALA A 220 -12.11 3.11 8.73
CA ALA A 220 -11.43 3.42 7.47
C ALA A 220 -10.54 4.68 7.56
N VAL A 221 -11.01 5.75 8.21
CA VAL A 221 -10.23 6.99 8.41
C VAL A 221 -8.96 6.72 9.23
N LYS A 222 -9.05 5.91 10.29
CA LYS A 222 -7.88 5.53 11.10
C LYS A 222 -6.88 4.64 10.33
N ASN A 223 -7.39 3.76 9.48
CA ASN A 223 -6.59 2.87 8.63
C ASN A 223 -6.01 3.57 7.38
N ALA A 224 -6.43 4.80 7.07
CA ALA A 224 -6.14 5.44 5.78
C ALA A 224 -4.66 5.84 5.66
N PRO A 225 -3.91 5.30 4.66
CA PRO A 225 -2.60 5.84 4.33
C PRO A 225 -2.74 7.25 3.76
N THR A 226 -1.68 8.04 3.86
CA THR A 226 -1.67 9.47 3.55
C THR A 226 -2.09 9.81 2.11
N SER A 227 -1.92 8.88 1.15
CA SER A 227 -2.42 9.03 -0.24
C SER A 227 -3.94 8.88 -0.39
N GLU A 228 -4.58 8.04 0.42
CA GLU A 228 -6.03 7.77 0.36
C GLU A 228 -6.85 8.66 1.32
N ARG A 229 -6.18 9.25 2.31
CA ARG A 229 -6.75 10.01 3.44
C ARG A 229 -7.86 10.98 3.01
N VAL A 230 -7.64 11.80 1.98
CA VAL A 230 -8.56 12.87 1.55
C VAL A 230 -9.96 12.35 1.21
N TRP A 231 -10.08 11.40 0.28
CA TRP A 231 -11.39 10.96 -0.21
C TRP A 231 -12.13 10.07 0.79
N ILE A 232 -11.39 9.34 1.63
CA ILE A 232 -11.94 8.56 2.75
C ILE A 232 -12.56 9.50 3.79
N GLU A 233 -11.86 10.57 4.15
CA GLU A 233 -12.39 11.60 5.04
C GLU A 233 -13.55 12.41 4.42
N ASP A 234 -13.58 12.62 3.10
CA ASP A 234 -14.71 13.27 2.41
C ASP A 234 -15.99 12.42 2.52
N ILE A 235 -15.88 11.10 2.33
CA ILE A 235 -16.98 10.15 2.56
C ILE A 235 -17.37 10.16 4.04
N TYR A 236 -16.41 10.19 4.96
CA TYR A 236 -16.69 10.27 6.39
C TYR A 236 -17.48 11.52 6.77
N GLN A 237 -17.04 12.70 6.33
CA GLN A 237 -17.72 13.97 6.56
C GLN A 237 -19.16 13.93 6.03
N ASN A 238 -19.38 13.40 4.82
CA ASN A 238 -20.73 13.20 4.27
C ASN A 238 -21.60 12.27 5.15
N ILE A 239 -21.10 11.08 5.49
CA ILE A 239 -21.83 10.09 6.30
C ILE A 239 -22.11 10.62 7.72
N TYR A 240 -21.12 11.22 8.39
CA TYR A 240 -21.26 11.78 9.73
C TYR A 240 -22.27 12.91 9.74
N CYS A 241 -22.10 13.91 8.88
CA CYS A 241 -22.98 15.09 8.84
C CYS A 241 -24.42 14.72 8.47
N GLY A 242 -24.63 13.76 7.57
CA GLY A 242 -25.96 13.24 7.24
C GLY A 242 -26.56 12.27 8.27
N ALA A 243 -25.75 11.67 9.16
CA ALA A 243 -26.24 10.74 10.17
C ALA A 243 -26.97 11.46 11.32
N SER A 244 -28.08 10.88 11.79
CA SER A 244 -28.81 11.42 12.94
C SER A 244 -28.02 11.27 14.23
N GLN A 245 -28.29 12.14 15.21
CA GLN A 245 -27.69 12.07 16.56
C GLN A 245 -27.99 10.74 17.28
N GLY A 246 -29.02 9.98 16.87
CA GLY A 246 -29.24 8.61 17.34
C GLY A 246 -28.20 7.63 16.77
N VAL A 247 -28.00 7.65 15.46
CA VAL A 247 -26.99 6.80 14.77
C VAL A 247 -25.58 7.12 15.28
N ARG A 248 -25.22 8.40 15.39
CA ARG A 248 -23.91 8.84 15.92
C ARG A 248 -23.63 8.33 17.35
N LYS A 249 -24.67 8.22 18.19
CA LYS A 249 -24.54 7.67 19.56
C LYS A 249 -24.47 6.15 19.59
N GLN A 250 -25.10 5.46 18.63
CA GLN A 250 -25.14 4.01 18.57
C GLN A 250 -23.81 3.38 18.11
N VAL A 251 -23.04 4.05 17.25
CA VAL A 251 -21.85 3.45 16.63
C VAL A 251 -20.65 3.26 17.55
N GLY A 252 -20.51 4.00 18.65
CA GLY A 252 -19.25 4.04 19.43
C GLY A 252 -18.74 2.66 19.89
N GLY A 253 -19.63 1.80 20.40
CA GLY A 253 -19.27 0.43 20.79
C GLY A 253 -18.96 -0.49 19.61
N MET A 254 -19.55 -0.23 18.44
CA MET A 254 -19.26 -0.96 17.19
C MET A 254 -17.89 -0.54 16.64
N VAL A 255 -17.59 0.77 16.61
CA VAL A 255 -16.29 1.31 16.18
C VAL A 255 -15.16 0.75 17.03
N ALA A 256 -15.26 0.77 18.37
CA ALA A 256 -14.23 0.20 19.24
C ALA A 256 -14.02 -1.32 19.01
N GLN A 257 -15.10 -2.08 18.79
CA GLN A 257 -15.01 -3.51 18.50
C GLN A 257 -14.45 -3.81 17.09
N TRP A 258 -14.66 -2.91 16.14
CA TRP A 258 -14.22 -3.07 14.75
C TRP A 258 -12.79 -2.58 14.55
N ASP A 259 -12.39 -1.50 15.21
CA ASP A 259 -10.99 -1.06 15.31
C ASP A 259 -10.10 -2.17 15.90
N SER A 260 -10.55 -2.81 16.99
CA SER A 260 -9.82 -3.91 17.63
C SER A 260 -9.72 -5.21 16.79
N ARG A 261 -10.43 -5.33 15.66
CA ARG A 261 -10.44 -6.55 14.81
C ARG A 261 -10.03 -6.34 13.36
N TYR A 262 -10.31 -5.15 12.84
CA TYR A 262 -10.15 -4.74 11.44
C TYR A 262 -9.38 -3.40 11.32
N GLY A 263 -8.82 -2.92 12.44
CA GLY A 263 -7.80 -1.88 12.43
C GLY A 263 -6.49 -2.44 11.91
N ARG A 264 -5.91 -1.79 10.90
CA ARG A 264 -4.53 -1.99 10.47
C ARG A 264 -3.67 -0.99 11.27
N PRO A 265 -2.52 -1.37 11.85
CA PRO A 265 -1.62 -0.36 12.40
C PRO A 265 -1.31 0.66 11.29
N PRO A 266 -1.21 1.98 11.60
CA PRO A 266 -0.86 2.96 10.59
C PRO A 266 0.43 2.51 9.93
N ALA A 267 0.43 2.44 8.59
CA ALA A 267 1.63 2.09 7.84
C ALA A 267 2.75 3.03 8.30
N ALA A 268 3.92 2.48 8.64
CA ALA A 268 5.06 3.28 9.09
C ALA A 268 5.42 4.27 7.97
N ASP A 269 5.01 5.52 8.14
CA ASP A 269 4.74 6.37 6.97
C ASP A 269 6.03 6.73 6.24
N GLN A 270 5.91 6.86 4.92
CA GLN A 270 6.96 7.35 4.03
C GLN A 270 6.99 8.90 4.03
N GLY A 271 6.36 9.51 5.02
CA GLY A 271 6.45 10.92 5.34
C GLY A 271 7.57 11.18 6.35
N ALA A 272 8.31 12.27 6.15
CA ALA A 272 9.18 12.81 7.18
C ALA A 272 8.37 13.09 8.46
N GLY A 273 9.04 13.15 9.63
CA GLY A 273 8.42 13.40 10.95
C GLY A 273 7.67 14.75 11.10
N LEU A 274 7.48 15.47 10.00
CA LEU A 274 6.67 16.66 9.84
C LEU A 274 5.16 16.36 9.67
N ASP A 275 4.70 15.13 9.37
CA ASP A 275 3.23 14.85 9.33
C ASP A 275 2.57 15.08 10.70
N LEU A 276 3.32 14.88 11.80
CA LEU A 276 2.94 15.24 13.18
C LEU A 276 2.85 16.76 13.43
N LEU A 277 3.44 17.58 12.56
CA LEU A 277 3.38 19.04 12.57
C LEU A 277 2.47 19.58 11.45
N SER A 278 1.88 18.70 10.62
CA SER A 278 0.90 19.10 9.63
C SER A 278 -0.40 19.51 10.33
N VAL A 279 -0.81 20.77 10.12
CA VAL A 279 -2.12 21.23 10.60
C VAL A 279 -3.18 20.57 9.73
N ARG A 280 -3.74 19.46 10.23
CA ARG A 280 -4.85 18.78 9.56
C ARG A 280 -6.04 19.75 9.43
N PRO A 281 -6.63 19.91 8.25
CA PRO A 281 -7.75 20.83 8.08
C PRO A 281 -8.95 20.35 8.91
N GLU A 282 -9.46 21.21 9.80
CA GLU A 282 -10.65 20.88 10.57
C GLU A 282 -11.86 20.71 9.64
N ARG A 283 -12.41 19.50 9.61
CA ARG A 283 -13.62 19.18 8.86
C ARG A 283 -14.84 19.49 9.70
N ALA A 284 -15.79 20.21 9.13
CA ALA A 284 -17.04 20.59 9.79
C ALA A 284 -18.26 20.30 8.92
N CYS A 285 -19.39 20.08 9.58
CA CYS A 285 -20.71 20.00 8.97
C CYS A 285 -21.25 21.39 8.65
N ALA A 286 -22.27 21.49 7.78
CA ALA A 286 -22.85 22.76 7.33
C ALA A 286 -23.51 23.61 8.43
N ASN A 287 -23.72 23.03 9.63
CA ASN A 287 -24.17 23.68 10.86
C ASN A 287 -23.02 24.19 11.75
N GLY A 288 -21.76 24.03 11.34
CA GLY A 288 -20.57 24.36 12.14
C GLY A 288 -20.15 23.29 13.16
N GLU A 289 -20.78 22.10 13.15
CA GLU A 289 -20.42 20.98 14.02
C GLU A 289 -19.15 20.29 13.49
N SER A 290 -18.07 20.28 14.27
CA SER A 290 -16.80 19.63 13.90
C SER A 290 -16.97 18.11 13.75
N VAL A 291 -16.32 17.53 12.74
CA VAL A 291 -16.33 16.10 12.45
C VAL A 291 -15.12 15.44 13.13
N PRO A 292 -15.31 14.55 14.13
CA PRO A 292 -14.22 14.00 14.90
C PRO A 292 -13.45 12.95 14.08
N LEU A 293 -12.21 13.27 13.71
CA LEU A 293 -11.29 12.38 12.98
C LEU A 293 -10.52 11.41 13.90
N ASP A 294 -10.46 11.70 15.20
CA ASP A 294 -9.99 10.78 16.24
C ASP A 294 -11.20 10.28 17.05
N PHE A 295 -11.33 8.96 17.22
CA PHE A 295 -12.44 8.32 17.91
C PHE A 295 -12.15 7.97 19.38
N GLY A 296 -11.05 8.48 19.94
CA GLY A 296 -10.86 8.56 21.39
C GLY A 296 -9.55 7.98 21.94
N ILE A 297 -8.39 8.32 21.35
CA ILE A 297 -7.16 8.39 22.18
C ILE A 297 -7.01 9.84 22.68
N SER A 298 -7.86 10.23 23.63
CA SER A 298 -7.68 11.50 24.34
C SER A 298 -6.35 11.45 25.10
N PRO A 299 -5.40 12.38 24.88
CA PRO A 299 -4.10 12.36 25.56
C PRO A 299 -4.25 12.46 27.08
N ASP A 300 -5.30 13.14 27.56
CA ASP A 300 -5.71 13.27 28.96
C ASP A 300 -6.11 11.94 29.65
N ARG A 301 -6.00 10.81 28.94
CA ARG A 301 -6.24 9.46 29.49
C ARG A 301 -5.06 8.50 29.43
N MET A 302 -3.85 9.01 29.15
CA MET A 302 -2.65 8.31 29.61
C MET A 302 -2.62 8.35 31.15
N PRO A 303 -2.42 7.22 31.85
CA PRO A 303 -2.12 7.27 33.27
C PRO A 303 -0.77 7.96 33.45
N ILE A 304 -0.75 9.09 34.16
CA ILE A 304 0.49 9.74 34.57
C ILE A 304 1.25 8.75 35.46
N ILE A 305 2.37 8.20 34.95
CA ILE A 305 3.33 7.47 35.78
C ILE A 305 4.03 8.53 36.63
N ALA A 306 3.45 8.81 37.79
CA ALA A 306 3.97 9.77 38.74
C ALA A 306 5.33 9.29 39.28
N ASP A 307 6.30 10.20 39.26
CA ASP A 307 7.54 10.24 40.03
C ASP A 307 8.25 8.91 40.30
N ASN A 308 9.30 8.65 39.52
CA ASN A 308 10.33 7.66 39.84
C ASN A 308 11.23 8.23 40.97
N PRO A 309 11.18 7.72 42.22
CA PRO A 309 11.99 8.23 43.31
C PRO A 309 13.46 7.83 43.12
N THR A 310 14.36 8.77 43.39
CA THR A 310 15.81 8.61 43.22
C THR A 310 16.37 7.38 43.94
N HIS A 311 17.22 6.62 43.26
CA HIS A 311 18.10 5.62 43.88
C HIS A 311 19.55 6.08 43.81
N GLU A 312 20.13 6.41 44.96
CA GLU A 312 21.58 6.44 45.14
C GLU A 312 22.13 5.00 45.25
N PRO A 313 23.38 4.74 44.84
CA PRO A 313 23.93 3.39 44.80
C PRO A 313 24.50 2.94 46.15
N ALA A 314 24.07 1.78 46.64
CA ALA A 314 24.70 1.05 47.74
C ALA A 314 25.70 -0.01 47.24
N THR A 315 26.70 -0.36 48.07
CA THR A 315 27.95 -1.03 47.64
C THR A 315 27.96 -2.57 47.75
N ARG A 316 28.96 -3.19 47.11
CA ARG A 316 29.25 -4.64 47.10
C ARG A 316 29.71 -5.18 48.46
N GLU A 317 29.41 -6.45 48.71
CA GLU A 317 30.31 -7.57 49.11
C GLU A 317 29.57 -8.88 48.74
N ALA A 318 30.14 -9.89 48.06
CA ALA A 318 31.17 -10.88 48.48
C ALA A 318 30.69 -11.86 49.57
N ALA A 319 30.81 -13.19 49.48
CA ALA A 319 31.19 -14.08 48.37
C ALA A 319 30.68 -15.54 48.61
N THR A 320 30.80 -16.41 47.61
CA THR A 320 30.63 -17.90 47.65
C THR A 320 31.78 -18.60 48.42
N PRO A 321 31.82 -19.96 48.66
CA PRO A 321 30.96 -21.06 48.16
C PRO A 321 30.60 -22.17 49.19
N ALA A 322 29.87 -23.22 48.76
CA ALA A 322 30.16 -24.64 49.07
C ALA A 322 29.24 -25.61 48.29
N VAL A 323 29.64 -26.89 48.17
CA VAL A 323 28.91 -27.98 47.48
C VAL A 323 28.45 -29.03 48.51
N GLY A 324 27.27 -29.64 48.31
CA GLY A 324 26.79 -30.76 49.14
C GLY A 324 25.74 -31.63 48.44
N PHE A 325 26.08 -32.90 48.17
CA PHE A 325 25.15 -33.99 47.85
C PHE A 325 24.57 -34.59 49.15
N VAL A 326 23.42 -35.30 49.07
CA VAL A 326 23.20 -36.66 49.65
C VAL A 326 21.77 -37.20 49.41
N HIS A 327 21.67 -38.53 49.46
CA HIS A 327 20.52 -39.48 49.46
C HIS A 327 19.37 -39.19 50.48
N SER A 328 18.21 -39.87 50.52
CA SER A 328 17.42 -40.77 49.61
C SER A 328 16.07 -41.10 50.31
N ASP A 329 15.31 -42.07 49.78
CA ASP A 329 14.30 -42.92 50.47
C ASP A 329 12.92 -42.33 50.84
N VAL A 330 11.83 -43.12 50.99
CA VAL A 330 11.32 -44.28 50.22
C VAL A 330 9.84 -44.54 50.62
N GLY A 331 9.02 -45.09 49.71
CA GLY A 331 7.68 -45.65 50.04
C GLY A 331 6.56 -45.21 49.07
N SER A 332 5.95 -46.01 48.20
CA SER A 332 5.47 -47.42 48.20
C SER A 332 3.99 -47.60 48.57
N VAL A 333 3.11 -47.57 47.55
CA VAL A 333 1.84 -48.32 47.52
C VAL A 333 1.67 -48.93 46.11
N ARG A 334 1.08 -50.13 46.00
CA ARG A 334 0.77 -50.86 44.75
C ARG A 334 -0.74 -50.95 44.54
N GLY A 335 -1.23 -51.05 43.29
CA GLY A 335 -2.66 -51.36 43.04
C GLY A 335 -3.14 -51.27 41.58
N VAL A 336 -2.96 -52.34 40.80
CA VAL A 336 -3.43 -52.58 39.40
C VAL A 336 -3.64 -54.13 39.33
N PRO A 337 -4.64 -54.78 38.65
CA PRO A 337 -4.95 -54.55 37.22
C PRO A 337 -6.34 -54.92 36.60
N SER A 338 -6.51 -54.49 35.32
CA SER A 338 -7.04 -55.22 34.12
C SER A 338 -8.49 -55.74 33.94
N VAL A 339 -9.11 -55.27 32.82
CA VAL A 339 -9.83 -56.02 31.73
C VAL A 339 -11.19 -56.71 32.05
N VAL A 340 -12.29 -56.42 31.33
CA VAL A 340 -12.93 -57.07 30.12
C VAL A 340 -14.06 -56.09 29.63
N ARG A 341 -14.50 -55.84 28.37
CA ARG A 341 -14.41 -56.33 26.96
C ARG A 341 -15.73 -56.97 26.41
N SER A 342 -16.10 -56.68 25.14
CA SER A 342 -17.29 -57.16 24.36
C SER A 342 -18.63 -56.48 24.74
N ASP A 343 -19.74 -56.40 23.96
CA ASP A 343 -20.14 -56.67 22.55
C ASP A 343 -21.62 -56.14 22.36
N ARG A 344 -22.34 -56.00 21.22
CA ARG A 344 -22.13 -56.08 19.74
C ARG A 344 -23.39 -55.54 18.99
N ALA A 345 -23.24 -54.96 17.77
CA ALA A 345 -24.27 -54.86 16.68
C ALA A 345 -25.58 -54.06 16.97
N ALA A 346 -26.51 -53.73 16.04
CA ALA A 346 -26.75 -53.95 14.59
C ALA A 346 -27.85 -52.95 14.10
N ASP A 347 -28.22 -52.71 12.83
CA ASP A 347 -27.58 -52.75 11.48
C ASP A 347 -28.57 -52.15 10.40
N ALA A 348 -28.19 -52.12 9.11
CA ALA A 348 -28.98 -51.81 7.89
C ALA A 348 -29.47 -50.36 7.60
N GLY A 349 -29.66 -49.92 6.33
CA GLY A 349 -29.23 -50.52 5.04
C GLY A 349 -30.09 -50.20 3.79
N SER A 350 -29.59 -49.34 2.88
CA SER A 350 -29.95 -49.18 1.43
C SER A 350 -29.30 -47.88 0.88
N GLU A 351 -28.60 -47.71 -0.25
CA GLU A 351 -28.30 -48.44 -1.50
C GLU A 351 -29.03 -47.92 -2.77
N SER A 352 -28.28 -47.70 -3.87
CA SER A 352 -28.63 -47.05 -5.16
C SER A 352 -29.06 -45.56 -5.07
N ASP A 353 -28.82 -44.64 -6.03
CA ASP A 353 -27.87 -44.49 -7.16
C ASP A 353 -27.88 -42.98 -7.56
N GLY A 354 -27.15 -42.41 -8.53
CA GLY A 354 -26.18 -42.91 -9.52
C GLY A 354 -26.10 -41.95 -10.72
N GLY A 355 -24.92 -41.38 -11.06
CA GLY A 355 -24.86 -40.34 -12.10
C GLY A 355 -23.50 -39.72 -12.45
N THR A 356 -22.77 -40.37 -13.37
CA THR A 356 -21.81 -39.84 -14.36
C THR A 356 -20.94 -38.61 -14.03
N LEU A 357 -19.63 -38.84 -13.90
CA LEU A 357 -18.57 -37.83 -14.01
C LEU A 357 -18.40 -37.33 -15.45
N LEU A 358 -18.20 -36.03 -15.65
CA LEU A 358 -17.62 -35.45 -16.87
C LEU A 358 -16.28 -34.78 -16.54
N ARG A 359 -15.19 -35.27 -17.14
CA ARG A 359 -13.86 -34.66 -17.09
C ARG A 359 -13.62 -33.84 -18.37
N PRO A 360 -12.89 -32.72 -18.33
CA PRO A 360 -12.58 -31.93 -19.52
C PRO A 360 -11.61 -32.67 -20.46
N ASP A 361 -11.74 -32.41 -21.76
CA ASP A 361 -10.98 -33.04 -22.85
C ASP A 361 -9.63 -32.29 -23.11
N PRO A 362 -8.47 -32.95 -22.97
CA PRO A 362 -7.15 -32.29 -23.05
C PRO A 362 -6.54 -32.32 -24.46
N ASN A 363 -7.25 -31.89 -25.52
CA ASN A 363 -6.71 -31.90 -26.89
C ASN A 363 -7.19 -30.75 -27.83
N ALA A 364 -7.32 -29.52 -27.31
CA ALA A 364 -7.81 -28.36 -28.07
C ALA A 364 -6.73 -27.37 -28.56
N VAL A 365 -5.50 -27.82 -28.87
CA VAL A 365 -4.44 -26.95 -29.43
C VAL A 365 -3.64 -27.65 -30.54
N ARG A 366 -3.96 -27.36 -31.82
CA ARG A 366 -3.00 -27.26 -32.95
C ARG A 366 -3.64 -26.80 -34.27
N ASN A 367 -2.78 -26.28 -35.15
CA ASN A 367 -2.97 -26.05 -36.59
C ASN A 367 -4.09 -25.09 -37.05
N ILE A 368 -3.74 -23.82 -37.17
CA ILE A 368 -3.90 -23.13 -38.47
C ILE A 368 -2.47 -22.84 -38.96
N GLY A 369 -2.14 -23.29 -40.17
CA GLY A 369 -0.77 -23.26 -40.69
C GLY A 369 -0.44 -22.00 -41.51
N ALA A 370 0.86 -21.75 -41.68
CA ALA A 370 1.37 -20.76 -42.63
C ALA A 370 1.73 -21.43 -43.96
N SER A 371 1.42 -20.79 -45.09
CA SER A 371 2.13 -21.00 -46.37
C SER A 371 1.91 -19.82 -47.33
N ASP A 372 3.02 -19.42 -47.94
CA ASP A 372 3.23 -18.54 -49.11
C ASP A 372 2.11 -17.66 -49.70
N THR A 373 2.46 -16.38 -49.89
CA THR A 373 2.53 -15.86 -51.27
C THR A 373 3.71 -14.90 -51.40
N ALA A 374 4.55 -15.11 -52.41
CA ALA A 374 5.78 -14.34 -52.63
C ALA A 374 5.60 -13.18 -53.63
N ALA A 375 6.71 -12.46 -53.85
CA ALA A 375 6.98 -11.50 -54.92
C ALA A 375 6.33 -10.10 -54.85
N ARG A 376 7.19 -9.10 -54.59
CA ARG A 376 7.37 -7.95 -55.50
C ARG A 376 8.75 -7.31 -55.33
N ASN A 377 9.60 -7.48 -56.34
CA ASN A 377 10.74 -6.59 -56.58
C ASN A 377 10.23 -5.35 -57.35
N ARG A 378 10.52 -4.15 -56.84
CA ARG A 378 10.93 -2.97 -57.62
C ARG A 378 11.43 -1.86 -56.70
#